data_AF-A0A3B8JFW2-F1
#
_entry.id   AF-A0A3B8JFW2-F1
#
_cell.length_a   1.000
_cell.length_b   1.000
_cell.length_c   1.000
_cell.angle_alpha   90.00
_cell.angle_beta   90.00
_cell.angle_gamma   90.00
#
_symmetry.space_group_name_H-M   'P 1'
#
loop_
_entity.id
_entity.type
_entity.pdbx_description
1 polymer ?
#
loop_
_entity_poly.entity_id
_entity_poly.type
_entity_poly.pdbx_seq_one_letter_code
_entity_poly.pdbx_strand_id
1 'polypeptide(L)'
;GLVNNIKAAKKLIQRGDPSVWDVLEEVIAGHPVLLNRAPTLHRLGIQSFEPILVEGRAIQLHPLVCPAFNADFDGDQMAVHVPLSLESQAEARLLMLASNNILSPATGRPIVTPSQDMVLGCYYLTARNPAGNKTERYFANLDDALKAYEHKQVELHDYVWVRFDGPVETEVPDNEVISTERLSDGTVAKIYRERRVRETADGELLSQYVLTTPGRIVYNKAIQDALTS
;
A
#
# COMPACT_ATOMS: atom_id res chain seq x y z
N GLY A 1 33.30 -9.28 28.23
CA GLY A 1 33.27 -8.83 26.82
C GLY A 1 33.87 -9.93 25.95
N LEU A 2 33.41 -10.04 24.70
CA LEU A 2 33.85 -11.07 23.74
C LEU A 2 35.38 -11.08 23.50
N VAL A 3 36.05 -9.94 23.69
CA VAL A 3 37.50 -9.76 23.53
C VAL A 3 38.06 -8.73 24.51
N ASN A 4 39.36 -8.86 24.80
CA ASN A 4 40.05 -8.04 25.80
C ASN A 4 40.82 -6.83 25.21
N ASN A 5 40.98 -6.73 23.88
CA ASN A 5 41.64 -5.59 23.24
C ASN A 5 41.22 -5.42 21.77
N ILE A 6 41.50 -4.24 21.20
CA ILE A 6 41.14 -3.86 19.81
C ILE A 6 41.82 -4.78 18.77
N LYS A 7 43.06 -5.22 19.03
CA LYS A 7 43.80 -6.09 18.10
C LYS A 7 43.14 -7.48 18.00
N ALA A 8 42.66 -8.01 19.11
CA ALA A 8 41.91 -9.26 19.18
C ALA A 8 40.54 -9.11 18.49
N ALA A 9 39.83 -8.00 18.73
CA ALA A 9 38.57 -7.68 18.04
C ALA A 9 38.73 -7.69 16.52
N LYS A 10 39.74 -6.97 16.01
CA LYS A 10 40.06 -6.92 14.57
C LYS A 10 40.31 -8.32 13.99
N LYS A 11 40.99 -9.19 14.74
CA LYS A 11 41.28 -10.57 14.32
C LYS A 11 40.02 -11.45 14.27
N LEU A 12 39.07 -11.27 15.18
CA LEU A 12 37.78 -11.99 15.13
C LEU A 12 36.95 -11.55 13.91
N ILE A 13 36.85 -10.24 13.67
CA ILE A 13 36.14 -9.70 12.50
C ILE A 13 36.74 -10.24 11.21
N GLN A 14 38.08 -10.24 11.08
CA GLN A 14 38.77 -10.76 9.90
C GLN A 14 38.59 -12.27 9.68
N ARG A 15 38.28 -13.03 10.75
CA ARG A 15 38.02 -14.47 10.67
C ARG A 15 36.56 -14.78 10.34
N GLY A 16 35.67 -13.80 10.40
CA GLY A 16 34.23 -14.00 10.23
C GLY A 16 33.61 -14.85 11.35
N ASP A 17 34.06 -14.63 12.60
CA ASP A 17 33.49 -15.35 13.74
C ASP A 17 31.98 -15.09 13.86
N PRO A 18 31.14 -16.13 14.04
CA PRO A 18 29.69 -15.97 14.11
C PRO A 18 29.22 -14.95 15.15
N SER A 19 29.92 -14.81 16.28
CA SER A 19 29.53 -13.87 17.33
C SER A 19 29.59 -12.40 16.90
N VAL A 20 30.26 -12.09 15.78
CA VAL A 20 30.34 -10.72 15.23
C VAL A 20 29.00 -10.30 14.64
N TRP A 21 28.20 -11.24 14.12
CA TRP A 21 26.91 -10.94 13.51
C TRP A 21 25.87 -10.49 14.54
N ASP A 22 25.82 -11.15 15.70
CA ASP A 22 24.93 -10.76 16.82
C ASP A 22 25.23 -9.32 17.28
N VAL A 23 26.52 -8.98 17.39
CA VAL A 23 26.97 -7.63 17.76
C VAL A 23 26.66 -6.62 16.65
N LEU A 24 26.81 -7.01 15.38
CA LEU A 24 26.51 -6.13 14.25
C LEU A 24 25.02 -5.78 14.22
N GLU A 25 24.13 -6.76 14.44
CA GLU A 25 22.69 -6.55 14.50
C GLU A 25 22.29 -5.57 15.62
N GLU A 26 22.91 -5.70 16.80
CA GLU A 26 22.72 -4.76 17.91
C GLU A 26 23.20 -3.33 17.55
N VAL A 27 24.36 -3.21 16.88
CA VAL A 27 24.98 -1.91 16.56
C VAL A 27 24.22 -1.16 15.46
N ILE A 28 23.66 -1.86 14.47
CA ILE A 28 22.92 -1.20 13.39
C ILE A 28 21.48 -0.83 13.79
N ALA A 29 20.95 -1.43 14.86
CA ALA A 29 19.60 -1.17 15.32
C ALA A 29 19.46 0.32 15.70
N GLY A 30 18.58 1.02 14.97
CA GLY A 30 18.39 2.46 15.17
C GLY A 30 19.49 3.36 14.57
N HIS A 31 20.44 2.80 13.82
CA HIS A 31 21.50 3.57 13.13
C HIS A 31 21.16 3.74 11.63
N PRO A 32 20.65 4.91 11.19
CA PRO A 32 20.28 5.10 9.79
C PRO A 32 21.51 5.15 8.88
N VAL A 33 21.34 4.71 7.63
CA VAL A 33 22.34 4.82 6.56
C VAL A 33 21.81 5.70 5.45
N LEU A 34 22.69 6.39 4.74
CA LEU A 34 22.33 7.19 3.57
C LEU A 34 22.62 6.41 2.29
N LEU A 35 21.64 6.30 1.41
CA LEU A 35 21.81 5.79 0.05
C LEU A 35 21.91 6.96 -0.93
N ASN A 36 22.82 6.85 -1.89
CA ASN A 36 23.02 7.82 -2.96
C ASN A 36 23.22 7.11 -4.31
N ARG A 37 22.56 7.60 -5.36
CA ARG A 37 22.83 7.21 -6.74
C ARG A 37 23.41 8.39 -7.51
N ALA A 38 24.57 8.18 -8.14
CA ALA A 38 25.20 9.18 -8.99
C ALA A 38 24.69 9.06 -10.44
N PRO A 39 24.49 10.16 -11.18
CA PRO A 39 24.62 11.56 -10.74
C PRO A 39 23.43 12.02 -9.87
N THR A 40 23.70 12.80 -8.82
CA THR A 40 22.66 13.33 -7.92
C THR A 40 22.07 14.62 -8.49
N LEU A 41 20.84 14.56 -9.01
CA LEU A 41 20.19 15.72 -9.66
C LEU A 41 19.40 16.62 -8.69
N HIS A 42 18.95 16.06 -7.57
CA HIS A 42 18.12 16.76 -6.59
C HIS A 42 18.24 16.13 -5.21
N ARG A 43 17.72 16.80 -4.17
CA ARG A 43 17.86 16.35 -2.78
C ARG A 43 17.37 14.92 -2.52
N LEU A 44 16.34 14.47 -3.23
CA LEU A 44 15.79 13.11 -3.09
C LEU A 44 16.68 12.01 -3.70
N GLY A 45 17.76 12.36 -4.41
CA GLY A 45 18.77 11.41 -4.85
C GLY A 45 19.70 10.95 -3.73
N ILE A 46 19.51 11.49 -2.51
CA ILE A 46 20.10 10.99 -1.27
C ILE A 46 18.99 10.87 -0.24
N GLN A 47 18.77 9.68 0.30
CA GLN A 47 17.79 9.44 1.35
C GLN A 47 18.37 8.53 2.43
N SER A 48 17.82 8.63 3.65
CA SER A 48 18.17 7.74 4.74
C SER A 48 17.20 6.59 4.87
N PHE A 49 17.73 5.45 5.31
CA PHE A 49 17.00 4.21 5.55
C PHE A 49 17.51 3.53 6.83
N GLU A 50 16.66 2.74 7.46
CA GLU A 50 17.11 1.80 8.49
C GLU A 50 17.64 0.53 7.79
N PRO A 51 18.89 0.13 8.03
CA PRO A 51 19.46 -1.04 7.39
C PRO A 51 18.86 -2.33 7.95
N ILE A 52 18.52 -3.26 7.06
CA ILE A 52 18.16 -4.64 7.41
C ILE A 52 19.26 -5.54 6.86
N LEU A 53 19.86 -6.37 7.71
CA LEU A 53 20.87 -7.34 7.27
C LEU A 53 20.20 -8.41 6.43
N VAL A 54 20.76 -8.63 5.24
CA VAL A 54 20.31 -9.64 4.29
C VAL A 54 21.50 -10.45 3.81
N GLU A 55 21.26 -11.69 3.42
CA GLU A 55 22.27 -12.48 2.73
C GLU A 55 22.49 -11.96 1.29
N GLY A 56 23.71 -12.13 0.79
CA GLY A 56 24.09 -11.75 -0.57
C GLY A 56 24.98 -10.52 -0.63
N ARG A 57 25.10 -9.95 -1.84
CA ARG A 57 26.01 -8.82 -2.15
C ARG A 57 25.31 -7.64 -2.81
N ALA A 58 23.99 -7.71 -2.95
CA ALA A 58 23.17 -6.66 -3.56
C ALA A 58 22.42 -5.91 -2.46
N ILE A 59 22.29 -4.59 -2.63
CA ILE A 59 21.46 -3.76 -1.76
C ILE A 59 20.00 -3.96 -2.18
N GLN A 60 19.12 -4.27 -1.23
CA GLN A 60 17.69 -4.28 -1.47
C GLN A 60 17.14 -2.86 -1.30
N LEU A 61 16.49 -2.34 -2.34
CA LEU A 61 15.91 -1.00 -2.34
C LEU A 61 14.38 -1.09 -2.48
N HIS A 62 13.67 -0.25 -1.74
CA HIS A 62 12.22 -0.21 -1.83
C HIS A 62 11.76 0.33 -3.21
N PRO A 63 10.83 -0.34 -3.93
CA PRO A 63 10.48 0.04 -5.30
C PRO A 63 9.88 1.45 -5.43
N LEU A 64 9.17 1.93 -4.41
CA LEU A 64 8.59 3.29 -4.42
C LEU A 64 9.61 4.43 -4.32
N VAL A 65 10.87 4.15 -3.95
CA VAL A 65 11.92 5.18 -3.92
C VAL A 65 12.76 5.21 -5.20
N CYS A 66 12.67 4.19 -6.06
CA CYS A 66 13.39 4.12 -7.34
C CYS A 66 13.18 5.37 -8.21
N PRO A 67 11.96 5.94 -8.35
CA PRO A 67 11.76 7.17 -9.12
C PRO A 67 12.57 8.36 -8.57
N ALA A 68 12.74 8.46 -7.24
CA ALA A 68 13.52 9.51 -6.60
C ALA A 68 15.03 9.37 -6.88
N PHE A 69 15.53 8.15 -7.01
CA PHE A 69 16.93 7.92 -7.39
C PHE A 69 17.14 7.90 -8.91
N ASN A 70 16.06 7.94 -9.70
CA ASN A 70 16.06 7.62 -11.12
C ASN A 70 16.75 6.27 -11.40
N ALA A 71 16.56 5.30 -10.49
CA ALA A 71 17.24 4.02 -10.50
C ALA A 71 16.37 2.93 -11.13
N ASP A 72 17.01 1.97 -11.78
CA ASP A 72 16.42 0.69 -12.14
C ASP A 72 17.26 -0.47 -11.57
N PHE A 73 16.98 -1.70 -12.01
CA PHE A 73 17.62 -2.92 -11.51
C PHE A 73 18.38 -3.68 -12.61
N ASP A 74 18.91 -2.98 -13.61
CA ASP A 74 19.66 -3.60 -14.72
C ASP A 74 21.18 -3.72 -14.49
N GLY A 75 21.66 -3.20 -13.35
CA GLY A 75 23.10 -3.15 -13.01
C GLY A 75 23.53 -1.86 -12.30
N ASP A 76 22.60 -0.93 -12.09
CA ASP A 76 22.80 0.29 -11.30
C ASP A 76 23.49 0.05 -9.95
N GLN A 77 24.42 0.94 -9.61
CA GLN A 77 25.16 0.92 -8.35
C GLN A 77 24.78 2.12 -7.47
N MET A 78 24.75 1.89 -6.17
CA MET A 78 24.48 2.93 -5.18
C MET A 78 25.58 2.96 -4.13
N ALA A 79 25.91 4.17 -3.67
CA ALA A 79 26.81 4.38 -2.54
C ALA A 79 26.02 4.34 -1.23
N VAL A 80 26.62 3.75 -0.21
CA VAL A 80 26.11 3.75 1.18
C VAL A 80 27.04 4.62 2.01
N HIS A 81 26.50 5.60 2.72
CA HIS A 81 27.23 6.43 3.66
C HIS A 81 26.69 6.23 5.08
N VAL A 82 27.59 6.19 6.06
CA VAL A 82 27.24 5.99 7.47
C VAL A 82 27.44 7.30 8.24
N PRO A 83 26.38 7.95 8.74
CA PRO A 83 26.50 9.11 9.63
C PRO A 83 27.15 8.68 10.95
N LEU A 84 28.12 9.45 11.44
CA LEU A 84 28.91 9.08 12.61
C LEU A 84 28.51 9.86 13.87
N SER A 85 28.31 11.19 13.76
CA SER A 85 27.95 12.02 14.91
C SER A 85 26.46 11.87 15.25
N LEU A 86 26.10 12.10 16.51
CA LEU A 86 24.71 12.02 16.97
C LEU A 86 23.83 13.04 16.24
N GLU A 87 24.36 14.23 15.96
CA GLU A 87 23.67 15.28 15.20
C GLU A 87 23.38 14.80 13.78
N SER A 88 24.36 14.18 13.11
CA SER A 88 24.18 13.67 11.74
C SER A 88 23.19 12.49 11.67
N GLN A 89 23.17 11.63 12.70
CA GLN A 89 22.20 10.54 12.79
C GLN A 89 20.79 11.08 13.04
N ALA A 90 20.65 12.11 13.89
CA ALA A 90 19.38 12.77 14.15
C ALA A 90 18.84 13.46 12.90
N GLU A 91 19.67 14.21 12.17
CA GLU A 91 19.26 14.82 10.89
C GLU A 91 18.87 13.77 9.84
N ALA A 92 19.66 12.70 9.71
CA ALA A 92 19.34 11.61 8.80
C ALA A 92 17.96 11.03 9.10
N ARG A 93 17.66 10.77 10.38
CA ARG A 93 16.39 10.18 10.82
C ARG A 93 15.21 11.14 10.69
N LEU A 94 15.38 12.41 11.06
CA LEU A 94 14.28 13.38 11.10
C LEU A 94 13.98 13.99 9.73
N LEU A 95 15.02 14.30 8.95
CA LEU A 95 14.89 15.09 7.72
C LEU A 95 15.07 14.25 6.45
N MET A 96 15.95 13.26 6.48
CA MET A 96 16.35 12.52 5.28
C MET A 96 15.64 11.17 5.11
N LEU A 97 14.90 10.72 6.13
CA LEU A 97 14.21 9.43 6.08
C LEU A 97 13.26 9.37 4.88
N ALA A 98 13.32 8.28 4.12
CA ALA A 98 12.56 8.13 2.88
C ALA A 98 11.05 8.31 3.09
N SER A 99 10.51 7.80 4.20
CA SER A 99 9.09 7.94 4.58
C SER A 99 8.65 9.39 4.82
N ASN A 100 9.57 10.31 5.13
CA ASN A 100 9.27 11.72 5.34
C ASN A 100 9.29 12.51 4.02
N ASN A 101 9.89 11.95 2.97
CA ASN A 101 10.17 12.64 1.72
C ASN A 101 9.29 12.12 0.56
N ILE A 102 7.98 12.07 0.80
CA ILE A 102 6.98 11.52 -0.15
C ILE A 102 6.52 12.50 -1.23
N LEU A 103 6.78 13.79 -1.07
CA LEU A 103 6.39 14.84 -2.03
C LEU A 103 7.61 15.39 -2.76
N SER A 104 7.44 15.67 -4.05
CA SER A 104 8.41 16.40 -4.86
C SER A 104 8.54 17.84 -4.35
N PRO A 105 9.76 18.32 -4.04
CA PRO A 105 9.98 19.70 -3.61
C PRO A 105 9.64 20.72 -4.69
N ALA A 106 9.70 20.33 -5.96
CA ALA A 106 9.50 21.23 -7.09
C ALA A 106 8.02 21.43 -7.43
N THR A 107 7.18 20.41 -7.24
CA THR A 107 5.78 20.42 -7.71
C THR A 107 4.75 20.21 -6.61
N GLY A 108 5.16 19.78 -5.41
CA GLY A 108 4.27 19.38 -4.33
C GLY A 108 3.49 18.09 -4.60
N ARG A 109 3.69 17.44 -5.76
CA ARG A 109 3.04 16.17 -6.10
C ARG A 109 3.76 14.99 -5.44
N PRO A 110 3.05 13.88 -5.15
CA PRO A 110 3.69 12.67 -4.67
C PRO A 110 4.76 12.16 -5.63
N ILE A 111 5.93 11.79 -5.10
CA ILE A 111 7.00 11.12 -5.87
C ILE A 111 7.00 9.60 -5.67
N VAL A 112 6.48 9.14 -4.52
CA VAL A 112 6.34 7.71 -4.18
C VAL A 112 5.09 7.10 -4.79
N THR A 113 4.84 7.37 -6.08
CA THR A 113 3.67 6.84 -6.78
C THR A 113 3.88 5.37 -7.14
N PRO A 114 2.83 4.53 -7.04
CA PRO A 114 2.89 3.14 -7.50
C PRO A 114 3.46 3.04 -8.92
N SER A 115 4.41 2.13 -9.11
CA SER A 115 5.04 1.87 -10.40
C SER A 115 4.25 0.83 -11.21
N GLN A 116 4.78 0.45 -12.38
CA GLN A 116 4.12 -0.37 -13.39
C GLN A 116 3.34 -1.58 -12.84
N ASP A 117 3.99 -2.46 -12.08
CA ASP A 117 3.37 -3.71 -11.62
C ASP A 117 2.29 -3.45 -10.57
N MET A 118 2.50 -2.47 -9.69
CA MET A 118 1.51 -2.06 -8.69
C MET A 118 0.27 -1.46 -9.37
N VAL A 119 0.48 -0.58 -10.35
CA VAL A 119 -0.61 0.02 -11.14
C VAL A 119 -1.38 -1.06 -11.88
N LEU A 120 -0.67 -2.00 -12.53
CA LEU A 120 -1.30 -3.09 -13.26
C LEU A 120 -2.12 -3.99 -12.33
N GLY A 121 -1.60 -4.34 -11.15
CA GLY A 121 -2.32 -5.14 -10.15
C GLY A 121 -3.58 -4.44 -9.66
N CYS A 122 -3.48 -3.17 -9.24
CA CYS A 122 -4.63 -2.37 -8.79
C CYS A 122 -5.66 -2.18 -9.91
N TYR A 123 -5.21 -1.93 -11.14
CA TYR A 123 -6.08 -1.83 -12.31
C TYR A 123 -6.80 -3.15 -12.56
N TYR A 124 -6.08 -4.27 -12.57
CA TYR A 124 -6.70 -5.58 -12.76
C TYR A 124 -7.73 -5.88 -11.67
N LEU A 125 -7.44 -5.63 -10.38
CA LEU A 125 -8.43 -5.82 -9.31
C LEU A 125 -9.71 -5.00 -9.50
N THR A 126 -9.59 -3.79 -10.04
CA THR A 126 -10.71 -2.82 -10.09
C THR A 126 -11.41 -2.74 -11.45
N ALA A 127 -10.82 -3.36 -12.48
CA ALA A 127 -11.30 -3.32 -13.85
C ALA A 127 -12.72 -3.87 -14.00
N ARG A 128 -13.53 -3.15 -14.79
CA ARG A 128 -14.83 -3.62 -15.24
C ARG A 128 -14.62 -4.69 -16.31
N ASN A 129 -15.18 -5.88 -16.09
CA ASN A 129 -15.28 -6.89 -17.13
C ASN A 129 -16.69 -6.82 -17.75
N PRO A 130 -16.90 -6.33 -18.99
CA PRO A 130 -18.22 -6.29 -19.61
C PRO A 130 -18.80 -7.69 -19.85
N ALA A 131 -17.94 -8.70 -20.01
CA ALA A 131 -18.31 -10.10 -20.12
C ALA A 131 -18.42 -10.80 -18.75
N GLY A 132 -18.15 -10.09 -17.64
CA GLY A 132 -18.29 -10.63 -16.30
C GLY A 132 -19.75 -10.97 -16.01
N ASN A 133 -19.98 -12.06 -15.28
CA ASN A 133 -21.35 -12.49 -15.01
C ASN A 133 -22.02 -11.44 -14.12
N LYS A 134 -23.12 -10.88 -14.61
CA LYS A 134 -24.02 -10.07 -13.79
C LYS A 134 -24.86 -11.01 -12.95
N THR A 135 -24.32 -11.41 -11.81
CA THR A 135 -25.04 -12.29 -10.91
C THR A 135 -26.06 -11.49 -10.11
N GLU A 136 -27.26 -12.04 -9.91
CA GLU A 136 -28.23 -11.50 -8.94
C GLU A 136 -27.91 -11.97 -7.51
N ARG A 137 -26.61 -12.12 -7.18
CA ARG A 137 -26.18 -12.54 -5.86
C ARG A 137 -26.08 -11.35 -4.95
N TYR A 138 -26.63 -11.51 -3.74
CA TYR A 138 -26.63 -10.52 -2.69
C TYR A 138 -25.80 -11.03 -1.52
N PHE A 139 -24.95 -10.17 -0.99
CA PHE A 139 -24.13 -10.43 0.18
C PHE A 139 -24.50 -9.46 1.30
N ALA A 140 -24.48 -9.96 2.54
CA ALA A 140 -24.90 -9.18 3.70
C ALA A 140 -23.88 -8.11 4.12
N ASN A 141 -22.62 -8.24 3.70
CA ASN A 141 -21.53 -7.30 3.94
C ASN A 141 -20.33 -7.62 3.04
N LEU A 142 -19.27 -6.80 3.11
CA LEU A 142 -18.05 -6.95 2.33
C LEU A 142 -17.32 -8.27 2.61
N ASP A 143 -17.24 -8.70 3.88
CA ASP A 143 -16.53 -9.93 4.26
C ASP A 143 -17.24 -11.20 3.74
N ASP A 144 -18.56 -11.19 3.69
CA ASP A 144 -19.37 -12.28 3.13
C ASP A 144 -19.10 -12.47 1.63
N ALA A 145 -19.02 -11.36 0.88
CA ALA A 145 -18.64 -11.38 -0.52
C ALA A 145 -17.20 -11.89 -0.74
N LEU A 146 -16.26 -11.53 0.15
CA LEU A 146 -14.88 -12.03 0.10
C LEU A 146 -14.79 -13.53 0.39
N LYS A 147 -15.52 -14.03 1.39
CA LYS A 147 -15.60 -15.48 1.67
C LYS A 147 -16.14 -16.27 0.49
N ALA A 148 -17.17 -15.74 -0.19
CA ALA A 148 -17.69 -16.38 -1.39
C ALA A 148 -16.65 -16.44 -2.53
N TYR A 149 -15.82 -15.40 -2.67
CA TYR A 149 -14.69 -15.40 -3.60
C TYR A 149 -13.61 -16.42 -3.20
N GLU A 150 -13.23 -16.48 -1.92
CA GLU A 150 -12.27 -17.47 -1.39
C GLU A 150 -12.72 -18.91 -1.61
N HIS A 151 -14.02 -19.16 -1.48
CA HIS A 151 -14.66 -20.45 -1.76
C HIS A 151 -14.94 -20.69 -3.26
N LYS A 152 -14.44 -19.84 -4.15
CA LYS A 152 -14.59 -19.93 -5.62
C LYS A 152 -16.04 -19.98 -6.09
N GLN A 153 -16.95 -19.38 -5.33
CA GLN A 153 -18.36 -19.30 -5.71
C GLN A 153 -18.60 -18.17 -6.70
N VAL A 154 -17.84 -17.07 -6.59
CA VAL A 154 -17.83 -15.92 -7.51
C VAL A 154 -16.40 -15.68 -7.98
N GLU A 155 -16.25 -15.18 -9.20
CA GLU A 155 -14.95 -14.79 -9.75
C GLU A 155 -14.59 -13.34 -9.38
N LEU A 156 -13.31 -12.99 -9.52
CA LEU A 156 -12.76 -11.68 -9.13
C LEU A 156 -13.52 -10.49 -9.74
N HIS A 157 -14.01 -10.66 -10.97
CA HIS A 157 -14.69 -9.62 -11.75
C HIS A 157 -16.19 -9.84 -11.92
N ASP A 158 -16.77 -10.84 -11.24
CA ASP A 158 -18.22 -11.01 -11.26
C ASP A 158 -18.88 -9.85 -10.54
N TYR A 159 -20.00 -9.38 -11.11
CA TYR A 159 -20.77 -8.33 -10.47
C TYR A 159 -21.66 -8.94 -9.39
N VAL A 160 -21.58 -8.35 -8.20
CA VAL A 160 -22.29 -8.79 -7.00
C VAL A 160 -22.94 -7.58 -6.31
N TRP A 161 -24.08 -7.79 -5.67
CA TRP A 161 -24.72 -6.79 -4.82
C TRP A 161 -24.27 -6.99 -3.38
N VAL A 162 -23.69 -5.95 -2.77
CA VAL A 162 -23.23 -6.03 -1.39
C VAL A 162 -23.91 -4.95 -0.57
N ARG A 163 -24.46 -5.33 0.58
CA ARG A 163 -25.00 -4.35 1.53
C ARG A 163 -23.86 -3.51 2.09
N PHE A 164 -24.02 -2.19 2.06
CA PHE A 164 -23.03 -1.25 2.55
C PHE A 164 -23.73 0.01 3.07
N ASP A 165 -23.52 0.28 4.36
CA ASP A 165 -24.20 1.38 5.07
C ASP A 165 -23.35 2.67 5.12
N GLY A 166 -22.15 2.67 4.52
CA GLY A 166 -21.24 3.81 4.48
C GLY A 166 -21.44 4.72 3.26
N PRO A 167 -20.69 5.85 3.18
CA PRO A 167 -20.71 6.74 2.02
C PRO A 167 -20.17 6.02 0.78
N VAL A 168 -20.87 6.16 -0.35
CA VAL A 168 -20.49 5.54 -1.61
C VAL A 168 -20.13 6.61 -2.62
N GLU A 169 -18.89 6.58 -3.07
CA GLU A 169 -18.39 7.42 -4.14
C GLU A 169 -18.33 6.59 -5.43
N THR A 170 -18.91 7.14 -6.50
CA THR A 170 -18.91 6.52 -7.83
C THR A 170 -18.28 7.47 -8.83
N GLU A 171 -17.57 6.93 -9.83
CA GLU A 171 -16.94 7.74 -10.89
C GLU A 171 -17.92 8.67 -11.61
N VAL A 172 -19.15 8.18 -11.82
CA VAL A 172 -20.27 8.98 -12.31
C VAL A 172 -21.28 9.07 -11.17
N PRO A 173 -21.70 10.27 -10.75
CA PRO A 173 -22.69 10.44 -9.69
C PRO A 173 -23.96 9.63 -10.00
N ASP A 174 -24.29 8.70 -9.10
CA ASP A 174 -25.46 7.84 -9.25
C ASP A 174 -26.70 8.53 -8.65
N ASN A 175 -27.08 9.67 -9.26
CA ASN A 175 -28.13 10.57 -8.75
C ASN A 175 -29.48 10.38 -9.45
N GLU A 176 -29.48 9.75 -10.61
CA GLU A 176 -30.69 9.52 -11.41
C GLU A 176 -31.36 8.21 -10.97
N VAL A 177 -32.61 8.30 -10.54
CA VAL A 177 -33.40 7.13 -10.18
C VAL A 177 -33.94 6.49 -11.46
N ILE A 178 -33.57 5.24 -11.71
CA ILE A 178 -34.05 4.46 -12.86
C ILE A 178 -35.47 3.98 -12.61
N SER A 179 -35.75 3.51 -11.40
CA SER A 179 -37.09 3.07 -11.01
C SER A 179 -37.35 3.26 -9.53
N THR A 180 -38.59 3.60 -9.19
CA THR A 180 -39.09 3.67 -7.81
C THR A 180 -40.27 2.73 -7.67
N GLU A 181 -40.24 1.87 -6.67
CA GLU A 181 -41.31 0.93 -6.36
C GLU A 181 -41.73 1.10 -4.90
N ARG A 182 -43.04 1.21 -4.65
CA ARG A 182 -43.59 1.25 -3.29
C ARG A 182 -44.01 -0.15 -2.88
N LEU A 183 -43.40 -0.65 -1.83
CA LEU A 183 -43.62 -2.00 -1.32
C LEU A 183 -44.87 -2.05 -0.42
N SER A 184 -45.41 -3.25 -0.24
CA SER A 184 -46.66 -3.50 0.52
C SER A 184 -46.58 -3.12 2.00
N ASP A 185 -45.37 -3.00 2.55
CA ASP A 185 -45.10 -2.56 3.91
C ASP A 185 -44.97 -1.04 4.07
N GLY A 186 -45.20 -0.29 2.99
CA GLY A 186 -45.11 1.18 2.96
C GLY A 186 -43.70 1.72 2.69
N THR A 187 -42.68 0.87 2.60
CA THR A 187 -41.31 1.27 2.24
C THR A 187 -41.16 1.56 0.75
N VAL A 188 -40.16 2.36 0.40
CA VAL A 188 -39.88 2.77 -0.98
C VAL A 188 -38.54 2.18 -1.40
N ALA A 189 -38.54 1.38 -2.47
CA ALA A 189 -37.33 0.88 -3.11
C ALA A 189 -36.97 1.77 -4.30
N LYS A 190 -35.76 2.32 -4.27
CA LYS A 190 -35.17 3.11 -5.37
C LYS A 190 -34.04 2.32 -5.99
N ILE A 191 -34.08 2.18 -7.32
CA ILE A 191 -33.03 1.54 -8.09
C ILE A 191 -32.30 2.62 -8.87
N TYR A 192 -30.99 2.66 -8.66
CA TYR A 192 -30.04 3.47 -9.40
C TYR A 192 -29.16 2.56 -10.25
N ARG A 193 -28.17 3.13 -10.96
CA ARG A 193 -27.35 2.36 -11.89
C ARG A 193 -26.47 1.33 -11.18
N GLU A 194 -25.82 1.74 -10.09
CA GLU A 194 -24.91 0.89 -9.32
C GLU A 194 -25.33 0.79 -7.85
N ARG A 195 -26.51 1.30 -7.49
CA ARG A 195 -27.05 1.25 -6.13
C ARG A 195 -28.52 0.82 -6.11
N ARG A 196 -28.88 0.10 -5.07
CA ARG A 196 -30.29 -0.17 -4.71
C ARG A 196 -30.49 0.27 -3.28
N VAL A 197 -31.51 1.08 -3.07
CA VAL A 197 -31.77 1.74 -1.79
C VAL A 197 -33.19 1.44 -1.38
N ARG A 198 -33.38 1.17 -0.10
CA ARG A 198 -34.70 1.06 0.51
C ARG A 198 -34.81 2.10 1.60
N GLU A 199 -35.88 2.88 1.55
CA GLU A 199 -36.16 3.98 2.46
C GLU A 199 -37.55 3.83 3.09
N THR A 200 -37.76 4.47 4.25
CA THR A 200 -39.09 4.66 4.82
C THR A 200 -39.92 5.61 3.96
N ALA A 201 -41.23 5.71 4.23
CA ALA A 201 -42.09 6.69 3.57
C ALA A 201 -41.64 8.14 3.82
N ASP A 202 -40.95 8.38 4.93
CA ASP A 202 -40.42 9.68 5.36
C ASP A 202 -39.01 9.98 4.80
N GLY A 203 -38.42 9.04 4.03
CA GLY A 203 -37.13 9.21 3.37
C GLY A 203 -35.91 8.78 4.19
N GLU A 204 -36.09 8.09 5.31
CA GLU A 204 -34.96 7.54 6.08
C GLU A 204 -34.41 6.27 5.41
N LEU A 205 -33.09 6.20 5.25
CA LEU A 205 -32.41 5.07 4.64
C LEU A 205 -32.48 3.83 5.55
N LEU A 206 -33.14 2.77 5.10
CA LEU A 206 -33.23 1.48 5.80
C LEU A 206 -32.10 0.52 5.41
N SER A 207 -31.78 0.46 4.12
CA SER A 207 -30.70 -0.38 3.61
C SER A 207 -30.23 0.09 2.26
N GLN A 208 -28.94 -0.07 2.01
CA GLN A 208 -28.32 0.22 0.73
C GLN A 208 -27.48 -0.97 0.26
N TYR A 209 -27.63 -1.33 -1.01
CA TYR A 209 -26.80 -2.28 -1.71
C TYR A 209 -26.05 -1.57 -2.83
N VAL A 210 -24.78 -1.93 -3.01
CA VAL A 210 -23.90 -1.40 -4.05
C VAL A 210 -23.53 -2.54 -4.99
N LEU A 211 -23.60 -2.26 -6.30
CA LEU A 211 -23.10 -3.15 -7.33
C LEU A 211 -21.58 -2.98 -7.43
N THR A 212 -20.84 -4.03 -7.09
CA THR A 212 -19.38 -4.01 -7.11
C THR A 212 -18.83 -5.36 -7.55
N THR A 213 -17.51 -5.55 -7.47
CA THR A 213 -16.82 -6.80 -7.75
C THR A 213 -15.97 -7.20 -6.55
N PRO A 214 -15.70 -8.51 -6.33
CA PRO A 214 -14.77 -8.95 -5.29
C PRO A 214 -13.42 -8.24 -5.34
N GLY A 215 -12.85 -8.02 -6.53
CA GLY A 215 -11.57 -7.32 -6.67
C GLY A 215 -11.59 -5.87 -6.16
N ARG A 216 -12.69 -5.13 -6.36
CA ARG A 216 -12.86 -3.79 -5.77
C ARG A 216 -13.02 -3.83 -4.26
N ILE A 217 -13.67 -4.86 -3.73
CA ILE A 217 -13.81 -5.05 -2.28
C ILE A 217 -12.43 -5.29 -1.67
N VAL A 218 -11.62 -6.18 -2.26
CA VAL A 218 -10.23 -6.44 -1.83
C VAL A 218 -9.41 -5.15 -1.82
N TYR A 219 -9.47 -4.37 -2.91
CA TYR A 219 -8.72 -3.13 -3.03
C TYR A 219 -9.13 -2.09 -1.97
N ASN A 220 -10.43 -1.86 -1.79
CA ASN A 220 -10.92 -0.89 -0.80
C ASN A 220 -10.64 -1.33 0.64
N LYS A 221 -10.76 -2.64 0.93
CA LYS A 221 -10.41 -3.19 2.24
C LYS A 221 -8.93 -2.95 2.56
N ALA A 222 -8.05 -3.23 1.60
CA ALA A 222 -6.62 -2.97 1.76
C ALA A 222 -6.31 -1.49 2.06
N ILE A 223 -7.02 -0.55 1.42
CA ILE A 223 -6.89 0.88 1.72
C ILE A 223 -7.40 1.21 3.12
N GLN A 224 -8.58 0.71 3.50
CA GLN A 224 -9.17 0.98 4.81
C GLN A 224 -8.31 0.44 5.95
N ASP A 225 -7.79 -0.78 5.79
CA ASP A 225 -6.89 -1.41 6.75
C ASP A 225 -5.62 -0.57 6.92
N ALA A 226 -5.03 -0.08 5.82
CA ALA A 226 -3.84 0.78 5.84
C ALA A 226 -4.08 2.19 6.42
N LEU A 227 -5.31 2.71 6.35
CA LEU A 227 -5.67 4.00 6.96
C LEU A 227 -5.98 3.88 8.46
N THR A 228 -6.31 2.67 8.93
CA THR A 228 -6.70 2.41 10.32
C THR A 228 -5.54 1.86 11.16
N SER A 229 -4.50 1.31 10.52
CA SER A 229 -3.25 0.86 11.14
C SER A 229 -2.32 2.00 11.53
#